data_AF-A0A7X3QEU6-F1
#
_entry.id   AF-A0A7X3QEU6-F1
#
_cell.length_a   1.000
_cell.length_b   1.000
_cell.length_c   1.000
_cell.angle_alpha   90.00
_cell.angle_beta   90.00
_cell.angle_gamma   90.00
#
_symmetry.space_group_name_H-M   'P 1'
#
loop_
_entity.id
_entity.type
_entity.pdbx_description
1 polymer ?
#
loop_
_entity_poly.entity_id
_entity_poly.type
_entity_poly.pdbx_seq_one_letter_code
_entity_poly.pdbx_strand_id
1 'polypeptide(L)'
;MTNAIRASLFVWLLAGVLALPALAQPGRQPPPLPPEDSPPLLRTVQVAFPTQGNVSGIDPQTYLYYMEVPNHRSLPSQEKWVPYTEETEQIIRGDFQRLWDTGFL
;
A
#
# COMPACT_ATOMS: atom_id res chain seq x y z
N MET A 1 -5.92 44.48 25.00
CA MET A 1 -6.56 43.69 26.09
C MET A 1 -6.76 42.29 25.54
N THR A 2 -5.71 41.54 25.24
CA THR A 2 -4.88 40.75 26.17
C THR A 2 -5.71 39.67 26.86
N ASN A 3 -5.64 38.45 26.36
CA ASN A 3 -5.69 37.26 27.21
C ASN A 3 -4.60 36.30 26.76
N ALA A 4 -3.63 36.15 27.65
CA ALA A 4 -2.46 35.33 27.54
C ALA A 4 -2.78 33.90 28.00
N ILE A 5 -2.33 32.89 27.26
CA ILE A 5 -1.94 31.62 27.88
C ILE A 5 -0.57 31.26 27.32
N ARG A 6 0.40 31.30 28.22
CA ARG A 6 1.81 31.03 28.01
C ARG A 6 1.99 29.51 27.99
N ALA A 7 2.68 28.98 26.99
CA ALA A 7 3.30 27.67 27.07
C ALA A 7 4.75 27.84 26.62
N SER A 8 5.63 28.05 27.60
CA SER A 8 7.07 27.90 27.42
C SER A 8 7.46 26.55 27.98
N LEU A 9 7.97 25.66 27.13
CA LEU A 9 8.88 24.61 27.56
C LEU A 9 10.04 24.54 26.57
N PHE A 10 11.15 25.13 26.99
CA PHE A 10 12.48 24.93 26.42
C PHE A 10 13.03 23.62 26.98
N VAL A 11 13.73 22.82 26.16
CA VAL A 11 15.02 22.15 26.48
C VAL A 11 15.50 21.39 25.24
N TRP A 12 16.83 21.33 25.14
CA TRP A 12 17.69 21.21 23.97
C TRP A 12 17.98 19.79 23.44
N LEU A 13 18.12 19.70 22.11
CA LEU A 13 19.18 19.09 21.29
C LEU A 13 19.66 17.65 21.56
N LEU A 14 19.56 16.79 20.53
CA LEU A 14 20.69 16.03 19.99
C LEU A 14 20.35 15.54 18.56
N ALA A 15 21.32 15.69 17.67
CA ALA A 15 21.25 15.38 16.26
C ALA A 15 21.08 13.87 15.99
N GLY A 16 20.31 13.51 14.97
CA GLY A 16 20.31 12.14 14.45
C GLY A 16 19.10 11.84 13.55
N VAL A 17 19.36 11.81 12.24
CA VAL A 17 18.46 11.32 11.16
C VAL A 17 17.26 12.22 10.87
N LEU A 18 17.37 13.01 9.80
CA LEU A 18 16.22 13.63 9.11
C LEU A 18 15.39 12.53 8.43
N ALA A 19 14.64 11.75 9.21
CA ALA A 19 13.41 11.15 8.71
C ALA A 19 12.39 12.29 8.65
N LEU A 20 12.14 12.83 7.46
CA LEU A 20 11.05 13.77 7.24
C LEU A 20 9.79 13.14 7.83
N PRO A 21 9.15 13.72 8.88
CA PRO A 21 7.91 13.17 9.37
C PRO A 21 6.90 13.42 8.26
N ALA A 22 6.48 12.34 7.59
CA ALA A 22 5.21 12.37 6.87
C ALA A 22 4.20 12.93 7.87
N LEU A 23 3.71 14.14 7.61
CA LEU A 23 2.92 14.96 8.53
C LEU A 23 2.00 14.07 9.35
N ALA A 24 2.37 13.83 10.62
CA ALA A 24 1.63 12.95 11.50
C ALA A 24 0.27 13.60 11.73
N GLN A 25 -0.75 13.11 11.02
CA GLN A 25 -2.11 13.57 11.21
C GLN A 25 -2.53 13.14 12.63
N PRO A 26 -2.97 14.06 13.50
CA PRO A 26 -3.44 13.70 14.84
C PRO A 26 -4.52 12.63 14.71
N GLY A 27 -4.24 11.42 15.22
CA GLY A 27 -5.17 10.28 15.20
C GLY A 27 -4.90 9.18 14.16
N ARG A 28 -3.94 9.32 13.25
CA ARG A 28 -3.48 8.18 12.42
C ARG A 28 -2.36 7.42 13.12
N GLN A 29 -2.67 6.23 13.64
CA GLN A 29 -1.64 5.27 14.02
C GLN A 29 -0.91 4.79 12.75
N PRO A 30 0.44 4.71 12.77
CA PRO A 30 1.18 4.10 11.67
C PRO A 30 0.68 2.67 11.43
N PRO A 31 0.56 2.22 10.17
CA PRO A 31 0.27 0.81 9.92
C PRO A 31 1.36 -0.07 10.55
N PRO A 32 1.02 -1.26 11.06
CA PRO A 32 2.02 -2.14 11.64
C PRO A 32 3.06 -2.52 10.59
N LEU A 33 4.28 -2.75 11.07
CA LEU A 33 5.40 -3.18 10.25
C LEU A 33 5.38 -4.70 10.09
N PRO A 34 5.90 -5.23 8.96
CA PRO A 34 6.13 -6.66 8.84
C PRO A 34 7.19 -7.14 9.86
N PRO A 35 7.21 -8.44 10.21
CA PRO A 35 8.29 -9.04 11.00
C PRO A 35 9.68 -8.70 10.44
N GLU A 36 10.70 -8.53 11.30
CA GLU A 36 12.06 -8.14 10.87
C GLU A 36 12.66 -9.10 9.83
N ASP A 37 12.45 -10.41 9.98
CA ASP A 37 12.97 -11.45 9.08
C ASP A 37 11.98 -11.82 7.96
N SER A 38 11.09 -10.90 7.58
CA SER A 38 10.10 -11.19 6.54
C SER A 38 10.76 -11.42 5.18
N PRO A 39 10.38 -12.49 4.44
CA PRO A 39 10.76 -12.64 3.04
C PRO A 39 10.14 -11.50 2.20
N PRO A 40 10.48 -11.37 0.91
CA PRO A 40 9.74 -10.47 0.01
C PRO A 40 8.23 -10.71 0.12
N LEU A 41 7.47 -9.65 0.33
CA LEU A 41 6.02 -9.73 0.58
C LEU A 41 5.24 -9.19 -0.62
N LEU A 42 4.15 -9.86 -0.97
CA LEU A 42 3.20 -9.37 -1.96
C LEU A 42 2.30 -8.31 -1.32
N ARG A 43 2.46 -7.04 -1.72
CA ARG A 43 1.70 -5.90 -1.15
C ARG A 43 0.63 -5.37 -2.08
N THR A 44 1.03 -4.96 -3.28
CA THR A 44 0.15 -4.29 -4.24
C THR A 44 0.48 -4.82 -5.63
N VAL A 45 -0.56 -5.18 -6.37
CA VAL A 45 -0.51 -5.44 -7.82
C VAL A 45 -1.31 -4.35 -8.49
N GLN A 46 -0.78 -3.79 -9.57
CA GLN A 46 -1.40 -2.74 -10.35
C GLN A 46 -1.62 -3.24 -11.77
N VAL A 47 -2.83 -3.03 -12.29
CA VAL A 47 -3.09 -3.08 -13.73
C VAL A 47 -2.70 -1.71 -14.30
N ALA A 48 -1.78 -1.71 -15.27
CA ALA A 48 -1.27 -0.49 -15.91
C ALA A 48 -1.69 -0.44 -17.38
N PHE A 49 -1.98 0.75 -17.89
CA PHE A 49 -2.44 0.98 -19.27
C PHE A 49 -1.52 1.99 -19.98
N PRO A 50 -0.26 1.63 -20.24
CA PRO A 50 0.76 2.59 -20.69
C PRO A 50 0.44 3.24 -22.04
N THR A 51 -0.32 2.55 -22.90
CA THR A 51 -0.75 3.04 -24.22
C THR A 51 -1.99 3.94 -24.17
N GLN A 52 -2.64 4.04 -23.00
CA GLN A 52 -3.91 4.74 -22.80
C GLN A 52 -3.79 5.83 -21.71
N GLY A 53 -2.58 6.35 -21.48
CA GLY A 53 -2.33 7.35 -20.44
C GLY A 53 -2.53 6.83 -19.01
N ASN A 54 -2.43 5.51 -18.79
CA ASN A 54 -2.74 4.81 -17.54
C ASN A 54 -4.19 4.99 -17.05
N VAL A 55 -5.10 5.25 -17.98
CA VAL A 55 -6.54 5.29 -17.73
C VAL A 55 -7.16 3.97 -18.17
N SER A 56 -8.06 3.43 -17.36
CA SER A 56 -8.81 2.22 -17.71
C SER A 56 -9.98 2.55 -18.63
N GLY A 57 -10.24 1.67 -19.60
CA GLY A 57 -11.40 1.76 -20.49
C GLY A 57 -12.72 1.30 -19.86
N ILE A 58 -12.69 0.61 -18.72
CA ILE A 58 -13.88 0.12 -18.00
C ILE A 58 -13.77 0.41 -16.50
N ASP A 59 -14.81 0.06 -15.74
CA ASP A 59 -14.81 0.28 -14.30
C ASP A 59 -13.74 -0.59 -13.57
N PRO A 60 -12.89 0.00 -12.69
CA PRO A 60 -11.86 -0.71 -11.96
C PRO A 60 -12.33 -1.91 -11.13
N GLN A 61 -13.56 -1.89 -10.60
CA GLN A 61 -14.13 -3.03 -9.87
C GLN A 61 -14.35 -4.23 -10.79
N THR A 62 -14.55 -4.00 -12.09
CA THR A 62 -14.71 -5.07 -13.06
C THR A 62 -13.42 -5.89 -13.16
N TYR A 63 -12.25 -5.26 -13.18
CA TYR A 63 -10.98 -6.00 -13.14
C TYR A 63 -10.85 -6.82 -11.86
N LEU A 64 -11.10 -6.18 -10.71
CA LEU A 64 -10.99 -6.84 -9.41
C LEU A 64 -11.93 -8.04 -9.27
N TYR A 65 -13.10 -8.03 -9.93
CA TYR A 65 -14.03 -9.15 -9.95
C TYR A 65 -13.44 -10.40 -10.62
N TYR A 66 -12.63 -10.25 -11.68
CA TYR A 66 -11.97 -11.37 -12.36
C TYR A 66 -10.64 -11.78 -11.72
N MET A 67 -10.14 -10.98 -10.78
CA MET A 67 -8.85 -11.18 -10.13
C MET A 67 -8.98 -11.91 -8.80
N GLU A 68 -7.99 -12.73 -8.50
CA GLU A 68 -7.89 -13.48 -7.26
C GLU A 68 -6.81 -12.89 -6.33
N VAL A 69 -5.80 -12.22 -6.90
CA VAL A 69 -4.70 -11.60 -6.12
C VAL A 69 -5.15 -10.64 -5.01
N PRO A 70 -6.32 -9.94 -5.05
CA PRO A 70 -6.77 -9.14 -3.91
C PRO A 70 -6.94 -9.95 -2.62
N ASN A 71 -7.22 -11.25 -2.73
CA ASN A 71 -7.36 -12.17 -1.60
C ASN A 71 -6.00 -12.70 -1.08
N HIS A 72 -4.97 -12.64 -1.93
CA HIS A 72 -3.64 -13.22 -1.72
C HIS A 72 -2.54 -12.17 -1.55
N ARG A 73 -2.88 -11.02 -0.94
CA ARG A 73 -1.91 -9.95 -0.63
C ARG A 73 -1.78 -9.67 0.86
N SER A 74 -0.68 -9.03 1.22
CA SER A 74 -0.43 -8.50 2.55
C SER A 74 -1.38 -7.35 2.86
N LEU A 75 -1.96 -7.37 4.06
CA LEU A 75 -2.85 -6.35 4.59
C LEU A 75 -2.30 -5.89 5.95
N PRO A 76 -1.47 -4.83 5.98
CA PRO A 76 -0.89 -4.32 7.23
C PRO A 76 -1.96 -4.02 8.28
N SER A 77 -3.09 -3.42 7.90
CA SER A 77 -4.18 -3.10 8.85
C SER A 77 -4.83 -4.33 9.51
N GLN A 78 -4.55 -5.53 9.02
CA GLN A 78 -5.05 -6.80 9.57
C GLN A 78 -3.90 -7.70 10.05
N GLU A 79 -2.67 -7.17 10.13
CA GLU A 79 -1.46 -7.93 10.48
C GLU A 79 -1.25 -9.18 9.60
N LYS A 80 -1.81 -9.18 8.39
CA LYS A 80 -1.68 -10.27 7.41
C LYS A 80 -0.48 -9.98 6.51
N TRP A 81 0.49 -10.89 6.51
CA TRP A 81 1.68 -10.82 5.67
C TRP A 81 1.71 -12.01 4.73
N VAL A 82 1.71 -11.76 3.43
CA VAL A 82 1.73 -12.80 2.40
C VAL A 82 3.08 -12.75 1.68
N PRO A 83 3.90 -13.81 1.79
CA PRO A 83 5.15 -13.92 1.04
C PRO A 83 4.92 -13.93 -0.47
N TYR A 84 5.86 -13.36 -1.22
CA TYR A 84 5.94 -13.48 -2.66
C TYR A 84 6.66 -14.79 -3.00
N THR A 85 5.88 -15.81 -3.37
CA THR A 85 6.34 -17.14 -3.78
C THR A 85 5.93 -17.44 -5.22
N GLU A 86 6.43 -18.55 -5.76
CA GLU A 86 6.01 -19.07 -7.06
C GLU A 86 4.48 -19.23 -7.16
N GLU A 87 3.82 -19.72 -6.10
CA GLU A 87 2.37 -19.87 -6.07
C GLU A 87 1.65 -18.53 -6.23
N THR A 88 2.09 -17.49 -5.50
CA THR A 88 1.51 -16.15 -5.65
C THR A 88 1.79 -15.54 -7.02
N GLU A 89 2.93 -15.85 -7.62
CA GLU A 89 3.24 -15.43 -8.99
C GLU A 89 2.33 -16.12 -10.01
N GLN A 90 2.05 -17.41 -9.85
CA GLN A 90 1.11 -18.12 -10.71
C GLN A 90 -0.32 -17.55 -10.61
N ILE A 91 -0.74 -17.12 -9.41
CA ILE A 91 -2.02 -16.42 -9.23
C ILE A 91 -2.03 -15.11 -10.03
N ILE A 92 -0.97 -14.31 -9.96
CA ILE A 92 -0.85 -13.04 -10.71
C ILE A 92 -0.88 -13.29 -12.23
N ARG A 93 -0.16 -14.31 -12.70
CA ARG A 93 -0.15 -14.70 -14.13
C ARG A 93 -1.52 -15.22 -14.57
N GLY A 94 -2.20 -15.99 -13.72
CA GLY A 94 -3.56 -16.47 -13.94
C GLY A 94 -4.57 -15.32 -14.01
N ASP A 95 -4.46 -14.33 -13.14
CA ASP A 95 -5.25 -13.11 -13.19
C ASP A 95 -5.06 -12.35 -14.50
N PHE A 96 -3.81 -12.20 -14.94
CA PHE A 96 -3.51 -11.58 -16.22
C PHE A 96 -4.18 -12.33 -17.38
N GLN A 97 -4.07 -13.65 -17.43
CA GLN A 97 -4.70 -14.45 -18.49
C GLN A 97 -6.22 -14.34 -18.46
N ARG A 98 -6.84 -14.40 -17.27
CA ARG A 98 -8.30 -14.22 -17.13
C ARG A 98 -8.77 -12.88 -17.70
N LEU A 99 -8.06 -11.81 -17.38
CA LEU A 99 -8.36 -10.47 -17.90
C LEU A 99 -8.07 -10.33 -19.40
N TRP A 100 -7.08 -11.07 -19.92
CA TRP A 100 -6.81 -11.13 -21.35
C TRP A 100 -7.94 -11.82 -22.10
N ASP A 101 -8.45 -12.93 -21.56
CA ASP A 101 -9.53 -13.72 -22.17
C ASP A 101 -10.87 -12.96 -22.24
N THR A 102 -11.09 -11.95 -21.39
CA THR A 102 -12.27 -11.07 -21.48
C THR A 102 -12.13 -9.98 -22.55
N GLY A 103 -10.91 -9.71 -23.03
CA GLY A 103 -10.62 -8.60 -23.96
C GLY A 103 -10.60 -7.21 -23.30
N PHE A 104 -10.39 -7.11 -21.99
CA PHE A 104 -10.34 -5.83 -21.27
C PHE A 104 -8.96 -5.16 -21.26
N LEU A 105 -7.91 -5.90 -21.64
CA LEU A 105 -6.51 -5.47 -21.62
C LEU A 105 -6.03 -5.05 -23.02
#